data_AF-A0A8S9B424-F1
#
_entry.id   AF-A0A8S9B424-F1
#
_cell.length_a   1.000
_cell.length_b   1.000
_cell.length_c   1.000
_cell.angle_alpha   90.00
_cell.angle_beta   90.00
_cell.angle_gamma   90.00
#
_symmetry.space_group_name_H-M   'P 1'
#
loop_
_entity.id
_entity.type
_entity.pdbx_description
1 polymer ?
#
loop_
_entity_poly.entity_id
_entity_poly.type
_entity_poly.pdbx_seq_one_letter_code
_entity_poly.pdbx_strand_id
1 'polypeptide(L)'
;MGSTPLGSTYLAQTGHVLQPQRIIDDVKTVEPILSSPYDSFPYPEQAVIESHQIEYCVFELKRSVASLVLEGRAPFIHSDLYLDTLPDTYQDLIGICSLYNQKTIHNSVIVFRMLFVKLRKLISASKSITRVEDWLLAVQALLMYQIIRAFDGDSMQRSNAEQDFGLLEDWTSHLQKGYFDAGLSATGTLHQQWLLLESIRRTLMISVLFRSLYGAMKEGTCDLVPLMSDLPVSENLVGWDRVEMLEPTGEQPLVTYSDFVNDWNMGKVTTVDAYEMLLLKACRHAITTV
;
A
#
# COMPACT_ATOMS: atom_id res chain seq x y z
N MET A 1 -32.77 4.05 80.37
CA MET A 1 -32.82 2.59 80.17
C MET A 1 -33.35 2.40 78.75
N GLY A 2 -32.52 2.15 77.74
CA GLY A 2 -32.14 0.80 77.26
C GLY A 2 -33.41 0.09 76.74
N SER A 3 -33.55 -0.40 75.50
CA SER A 3 -32.61 -0.85 74.47
C SER A 3 -33.40 -1.09 73.15
N THR A 4 -32.71 -1.10 72.01
CA THR A 4 -33.08 -1.57 70.64
C THR A 4 -33.61 -3.04 70.60
N PRO A 5 -34.13 -3.65 69.48
CA PRO A 5 -33.75 -3.46 68.06
C PRO A 5 -34.77 -3.76 66.90
N LEU A 6 -34.31 -3.47 65.66
CA LEU A 6 -34.46 -4.16 64.34
C LEU A 6 -35.85 -4.51 63.71
N GLY A 7 -36.03 -4.12 62.43
CA GLY A 7 -36.45 -5.06 61.37
C GLY A 7 -37.64 -4.73 60.46
N SER A 8 -37.36 -4.11 59.31
CA SER A 8 -37.85 -4.42 57.94
C SER A 8 -39.27 -4.05 57.43
N THR A 9 -39.22 -3.44 56.23
CA THR A 9 -40.01 -3.63 54.99
C THR A 9 -41.04 -2.58 54.54
N TYR A 10 -40.81 -2.14 53.29
CA TYR A 10 -41.45 -1.20 52.36
C TYR A 10 -42.98 -1.30 52.16
N LEU A 11 -43.62 -0.15 51.84
CA LEU A 11 -44.23 0.13 50.51
C LEU A 11 -44.89 1.54 50.40
N ALA A 12 -44.57 2.18 49.27
CA ALA A 12 -45.35 3.08 48.38
C ALA A 12 -46.25 4.21 48.94
N GLN A 13 -45.99 5.45 48.47
CA GLN A 13 -47.03 6.44 48.17
C GLN A 13 -46.72 7.26 46.91
N THR A 14 -47.79 7.50 46.16
CA THR A 14 -47.99 8.14 44.86
C THR A 14 -47.91 9.67 44.91
N GLY A 15 -47.45 10.29 43.82
CA GLY A 15 -47.61 11.73 43.57
C GLY A 15 -47.68 12.04 42.08
N HIS A 16 -48.85 12.48 41.61
CA HIS A 16 -49.14 12.88 40.23
C HIS A 16 -48.33 14.11 39.80
N VAL A 17 -47.64 14.02 38.65
CA VAL A 17 -46.96 15.15 38.00
C VAL A 17 -47.87 15.75 36.92
N LEU A 18 -48.09 17.06 37.01
CA LEU A 18 -48.85 17.87 36.06
C LEU A 18 -48.08 18.02 34.73
N GLN A 19 -48.75 17.72 33.61
CA GLN A 19 -48.23 17.95 32.25
C GLN A 19 -48.50 19.39 31.80
N PRO A 20 -47.50 20.10 31.22
CA PRO A 20 -47.75 21.28 30.41
C PRO A 20 -48.02 20.93 28.94
N GLN A 21 -48.95 21.68 28.35
CA GLN A 21 -49.55 21.53 27.03
C GLN A 21 -48.55 21.66 25.88
N ARG A 22 -48.78 20.87 24.81
CA ARG A 22 -48.13 21.02 23.49
C ARG A 22 -48.48 22.39 22.89
N ILE A 23 -47.49 23.25 22.75
CA ILE A 23 -47.52 24.39 21.83
C ILE A 23 -46.84 23.90 20.55
N ILE A 24 -47.64 23.80 19.49
CA ILE A 24 -47.17 23.62 18.12
C ILE A 24 -46.75 25.01 17.65
N ASP A 25 -45.45 25.28 17.62
CA ASP A 25 -44.91 26.44 16.92
C ASP A 25 -44.24 25.99 15.63
N ASP A 26 -44.77 26.57 14.56
CA ASP A 26 -44.32 26.58 13.17
C ASP A 26 -42.80 26.86 13.07
N VAL A 27 -41.96 25.81 13.07
CA VAL A 27 -40.59 25.96 12.58
C VAL A 27 -40.65 25.87 11.06
N LYS A 28 -40.88 27.03 10.43
CA LYS A 28 -40.52 27.25 9.03
C LYS A 28 -39.11 26.70 8.82
N THR A 29 -38.96 25.81 7.85
CA THR A 29 -37.67 25.43 7.27
C THR A 29 -36.87 26.70 7.01
N VAL A 30 -35.88 26.95 7.85
CA VAL A 30 -34.84 27.93 7.58
C VAL A 30 -34.07 27.34 6.41
N GLU A 31 -34.32 27.83 5.20
CA GLU A 31 -33.36 27.68 4.10
C GLU A 31 -31.99 28.08 4.66
N PRO A 32 -30.93 27.26 4.50
CA PRO A 32 -29.64 27.57 5.08
C PRO A 32 -29.19 28.95 4.59
N ILE A 33 -29.22 29.90 5.53
CA ILE A 33 -28.84 31.29 5.35
C ILE A 33 -27.37 31.25 4.95
N LEU A 34 -27.08 31.52 3.68
CA LEU A 34 -25.76 31.84 3.12
C LEU A 34 -24.64 30.91 3.62
N SER A 35 -24.35 29.85 2.86
CA SER A 35 -23.03 29.20 2.93
C SER A 35 -21.96 30.30 2.87
N SER A 36 -21.04 30.30 3.83
CA SER A 36 -20.01 31.33 3.91
C SER A 36 -19.23 31.32 2.59
N PRO A 37 -18.88 32.49 2.00
CA PRO A 37 -17.98 32.52 0.85
C PRO A 37 -16.58 31.96 1.19
N TYR A 38 -16.32 31.72 2.48
CA TYR A 38 -15.13 31.05 3.00
C TYR A 38 -15.31 29.54 3.23
N ASP A 39 -16.52 28.98 3.13
CA ASP A 39 -16.74 27.51 3.15
C ASP A 39 -16.23 26.86 1.85
N SER A 40 -16.04 27.65 0.80
CA SER A 40 -15.42 27.27 -0.47
C SER A 40 -13.91 27.51 -0.52
N PHE A 41 -13.24 27.74 0.62
CA PHE A 41 -11.78 27.77 0.62
C PHE A 41 -11.26 26.36 0.26
N PRO A 42 -10.45 26.21 -0.81
CA PRO A 42 -9.86 24.93 -1.15
C PRO A 42 -8.73 24.65 -0.16
N TYR A 43 -9.09 24.29 1.07
CA TYR A 43 -8.18 23.49 1.87
C TYR A 43 -7.90 22.23 1.05
N PRO A 44 -6.64 21.75 1.00
CA PRO A 44 -6.37 20.48 0.35
C PRO A 44 -7.31 19.44 0.95
N GLU A 45 -7.94 18.62 0.10
CA GLU A 45 -8.84 17.57 0.57
C GLU A 45 -8.05 16.67 1.54
N GLN A 46 -8.38 16.76 2.83
CA GLN A 46 -7.71 15.94 3.84
C GLN A 46 -8.38 14.57 3.87
N ALA A 47 -7.70 13.61 3.25
CA ALA A 47 -8.03 12.21 3.31
C ALA A 47 -7.44 11.58 4.59
N VAL A 48 -8.31 11.18 5.53
CA VAL A 48 -7.89 10.40 6.69
C VAL A 48 -8.02 8.92 6.33
N ILE A 49 -6.89 8.21 6.39
CA ILE A 49 -6.84 6.75 6.31
C ILE A 49 -7.02 6.18 7.72
N GLU A 50 -7.85 5.16 7.87
CA GLU A 50 -8.09 4.56 9.18
C GLU A 50 -6.94 3.65 9.62
N SER A 51 -6.74 3.50 10.94
CA SER A 51 -5.65 2.68 11.49
C SER A 51 -5.68 1.24 10.98
N HIS A 52 -6.87 0.65 10.85
CA HIS A 52 -7.03 -0.72 10.36
C HIS A 52 -6.61 -0.88 8.89
N GLN A 53 -6.76 0.17 8.07
CA GLN A 53 -6.32 0.18 6.67
C GLN A 53 -4.80 0.24 6.58
N ILE A 54 -4.17 1.07 7.42
CA ILE A 54 -2.70 1.12 7.55
C ILE A 54 -2.17 -0.25 7.97
N GLU A 55 -2.74 -0.85 9.01
CA GLU A 55 -2.34 -2.17 9.51
C GLU A 55 -2.44 -3.25 8.42
N TYR A 56 -3.52 -3.26 7.65
CA TYR A 56 -3.68 -4.16 6.51
C TYR A 56 -2.59 -3.94 5.45
N CYS A 57 -2.33 -2.69 5.06
CA CYS A 57 -1.33 -2.39 4.04
C CYS A 57 0.08 -2.77 4.50
N VAL A 58 0.43 -2.48 5.75
CA VAL A 58 1.71 -2.88 6.35
C VAL A 58 1.82 -4.40 6.40
N PHE A 59 0.75 -5.10 6.76
CA PHE A 59 0.71 -6.56 6.76
C PHE A 59 1.00 -7.14 5.37
N GLU A 60 0.32 -6.67 4.32
CA GLU A 60 0.51 -7.16 2.95
C GLU A 60 1.91 -6.83 2.39
N LEU A 61 2.44 -5.64 2.69
CA LEU A 61 3.82 -5.28 2.32
C LEU A 61 4.83 -6.20 3.02
N LYS A 62 4.67 -6.48 4.32
CA LYS A 62 5.52 -7.44 5.04
C LYS A 62 5.37 -8.86 4.47
N ARG A 63 4.15 -9.27 4.14
CA ARG A 63 3.84 -10.58 3.54
C ARG A 63 4.54 -10.77 2.21
N SER A 64 4.73 -9.71 1.42
CA SER A 64 5.44 -9.76 0.14
C SER A 64 6.85 -10.37 0.26
N VAL A 65 7.52 -10.19 1.41
CA VAL A 65 8.83 -10.80 1.71
C VAL A 65 8.75 -12.32 1.85
N ALA A 66 7.69 -12.81 2.48
CA ALA A 66 7.43 -14.23 2.61
C ALA A 66 7.00 -14.85 1.28
N SER A 67 6.03 -14.23 0.59
CA SER A 67 5.50 -14.73 -0.68
C SER A 67 6.60 -14.84 -1.75
N LEU A 68 7.54 -13.89 -1.83
CA LEU A 68 8.63 -14.00 -2.81
C LEU A 68 9.44 -15.29 -2.65
N VAL A 69 9.67 -15.74 -1.42
CA VAL A 69 10.47 -16.95 -1.13
C VAL A 69 9.64 -18.21 -1.23
N LEU A 70 8.42 -18.18 -0.72
CA LEU A 70 7.56 -19.37 -0.61
C LEU A 70 6.81 -19.68 -1.91
N GLU A 71 6.48 -18.64 -2.68
CA GLU A 71 5.65 -18.73 -3.89
C GLU A 71 6.43 -18.34 -5.16
N GLY A 72 7.66 -17.83 -5.02
CA GLY A 72 8.47 -17.34 -6.14
C GLY A 72 8.02 -15.99 -6.69
N ARG A 73 7.04 -15.34 -6.05
CA ARG A 73 6.40 -14.10 -6.53
C ARG A 73 5.92 -13.22 -5.39
N ALA A 74 5.76 -11.94 -5.69
CA ALA A 74 5.19 -10.94 -4.81
C ALA A 74 4.23 -10.04 -5.61
N PRO A 75 3.40 -9.20 -4.96
CA PRO A 75 2.44 -8.32 -5.65
C PRO A 75 3.05 -7.45 -6.76
N PHE A 76 4.36 -7.19 -6.73
CA PHE A 76 5.09 -6.37 -7.71
C PHE A 76 6.33 -7.07 -8.30
N ILE A 77 6.53 -8.37 -8.03
CA ILE A 77 7.67 -9.17 -8.53
C ILE A 77 7.12 -10.49 -9.09
N HIS A 78 7.28 -10.70 -10.39
CA HIS A 78 6.89 -11.95 -11.04
C HIS A 78 8.10 -12.87 -11.24
N SER A 79 7.93 -14.18 -11.00
CA SER A 79 8.99 -15.19 -11.10
C SER A 79 9.65 -15.20 -12.48
N ASP A 80 8.81 -15.19 -13.53
CA ASP A 80 9.21 -15.48 -14.90
C ASP A 80 10.15 -14.43 -15.50
N LEU A 81 10.27 -13.25 -14.87
CA LEU A 81 11.24 -12.23 -15.28
C LEU A 81 12.69 -12.67 -15.06
N TYR A 82 12.95 -13.53 -14.07
CA TYR A 82 14.31 -13.80 -13.57
C TYR A 82 14.71 -15.26 -13.59
N LEU A 83 13.78 -16.20 -13.81
CA LEU A 83 14.06 -17.64 -13.76
C LEU A 83 15.11 -18.09 -14.78
N ASP A 84 15.11 -17.53 -16.00
CA ASP A 84 16.04 -17.96 -17.06
C ASP A 84 17.47 -17.42 -16.87
N THR A 85 17.61 -16.21 -16.33
CA THR A 85 18.89 -15.50 -16.25
C THR A 85 19.50 -15.52 -14.86
N LEU A 86 18.67 -15.65 -13.82
CA LEU A 86 19.02 -15.59 -12.39
C LEU A 86 20.08 -14.53 -12.08
N PRO A 87 19.80 -13.23 -12.29
CA PRO A 87 20.81 -12.19 -12.09
C PRO A 87 21.31 -12.15 -10.64
N ASP A 88 22.57 -11.77 -10.43
CA ASP A 88 23.19 -11.66 -9.10
C ASP A 88 22.35 -10.89 -8.08
N THR A 89 21.75 -9.78 -8.51
CA THR A 89 20.86 -8.97 -7.66
C THR A 89 19.62 -9.74 -7.22
N TYR A 90 19.04 -10.56 -8.10
CA TYR A 90 17.88 -11.38 -7.77
C TYR A 90 18.25 -12.51 -6.81
N GLN A 91 19.41 -13.15 -7.01
CA GLN A 91 19.94 -14.14 -6.08
C GLN A 91 20.17 -13.54 -4.69
N ASP A 92 20.78 -12.35 -4.63
CA ASP A 92 20.99 -11.61 -3.39
C ASP A 92 19.66 -11.22 -2.72
N LEU A 93 18.65 -10.81 -3.49
CA LEU A 93 17.30 -10.52 -3.01
C LEU A 93 16.64 -11.76 -2.36
N ILE A 94 16.60 -12.88 -3.07
CA ILE A 94 16.03 -14.14 -2.57
C ILE A 94 16.77 -14.61 -1.32
N GLY A 95 18.10 -14.52 -1.31
CA GLY A 95 18.93 -14.87 -0.16
C GLY A 95 18.60 -14.06 1.08
N ILE A 96 18.47 -12.73 0.94
CA ILE A 96 18.10 -11.85 2.08
C ILE A 96 16.68 -12.11 2.56
N CYS A 97 15.70 -12.26 1.65
CA CYS A 97 14.33 -12.55 2.04
C CYS A 97 14.22 -13.90 2.77
N SER A 98 14.96 -14.91 2.30
CA SER A 98 15.01 -16.24 2.94
C SER A 98 15.60 -16.17 4.34
N LEU A 99 16.72 -15.46 4.52
CA LEU A 99 17.34 -15.26 5.82
C LEU A 99 16.45 -14.48 6.78
N TYR A 100 15.75 -13.47 6.26
CA TYR A 100 14.80 -12.68 7.04
C TYR A 100 13.60 -13.52 7.49
N ASN A 101 13.06 -14.38 6.64
CA ASN A 101 11.96 -15.29 7.03
C ASN A 101 12.38 -16.30 8.12
N GLN A 102 13.68 -16.57 8.26
CA GLN A 102 14.27 -17.42 9.30
C GLN A 102 14.87 -16.59 10.46
N LYS A 103 14.54 -15.30 10.53
CA LYS A 103 15.06 -14.40 11.57
C LYS A 103 14.51 -14.81 12.93
N THR A 104 15.41 -14.90 13.89
CA THR A 104 15.17 -15.11 15.32
C THR A 104 15.83 -13.97 16.09
N ILE A 105 15.55 -13.89 17.40
CA ILE A 105 16.23 -12.92 18.27
C ILE A 105 17.76 -13.08 18.23
N HIS A 106 18.27 -14.30 18.07
CA HIS A 106 19.70 -14.62 18.10
C HIS A 106 20.45 -14.28 16.82
N ASN A 107 19.80 -14.35 15.65
CA ASN A 107 20.44 -14.08 14.36
C ASN A 107 20.04 -12.72 13.75
N SER A 108 19.17 -11.96 14.41
CA SER A 108 18.68 -10.65 13.93
C SER A 108 19.80 -9.72 13.47
N VAL A 109 20.85 -9.57 14.29
CA VAL A 109 22.01 -8.72 13.99
C VAL A 109 22.70 -9.13 12.68
N ILE A 110 22.91 -10.44 12.46
CA ILE A 110 23.58 -10.91 11.25
C ILE A 110 22.69 -10.79 10.02
N VAL A 111 21.37 -11.01 10.15
CA VAL A 111 20.40 -10.82 9.07
C VAL A 111 20.43 -9.37 8.57
N PHE A 112 20.30 -8.39 9.47
CA PHE A 112 20.33 -6.98 9.07
C PHE A 112 21.70 -6.52 8.56
N ARG A 113 22.81 -7.07 9.10
CA ARG A 113 24.15 -6.82 8.57
C ARG A 113 24.32 -7.37 7.16
N MET A 114 23.79 -8.55 6.86
CA MET A 114 23.82 -9.12 5.51
C MET A 114 22.99 -8.29 4.55
N LEU A 115 21.78 -7.87 4.95
CA LEU A 115 20.94 -6.95 4.18
C LEU A 115 21.70 -5.67 3.85
N PHE A 116 22.35 -5.04 4.84
CA PHE A 116 23.15 -3.84 4.62
C PHE A 116 24.29 -4.05 3.60
N VAL A 117 25.03 -5.16 3.70
CA VAL A 117 26.10 -5.48 2.74
C VAL A 117 25.54 -5.65 1.32
N LYS A 118 24.41 -6.34 1.17
CA LYS A 118 23.78 -6.55 -0.15
C LYS A 118 23.20 -5.26 -0.72
N LEU A 119 22.60 -4.41 0.11
CA LEU A 119 22.17 -3.07 -0.28
C LEU A 119 23.36 -2.22 -0.77
N ARG A 120 24.49 -2.22 -0.08
CA ARG A 120 25.69 -1.48 -0.53
C ARG A 120 26.23 -2.01 -1.86
N LYS A 121 26.23 -3.34 -2.05
CA LYS A 121 26.58 -3.97 -3.34
C LYS A 121 25.63 -3.48 -4.44
N LEU A 122 24.33 -3.49 -4.18
CA LEU A 122 23.29 -3.03 -5.11
C LEU A 122 23.48 -1.55 -5.51
N ILE A 123 23.71 -0.66 -4.53
CA ILE A 123 23.99 0.77 -4.77
C ILE A 123 25.28 0.96 -5.59
N SER A 124 26.29 0.13 -5.38
CA SER A 124 27.51 0.20 -6.18
C SER A 124 27.26 -0.23 -7.63
N ALA A 125 26.47 -1.29 -7.83
CA ALA A 125 26.14 -1.84 -9.14
C ALA A 125 25.19 -0.92 -9.94
N SER A 126 24.36 -0.12 -9.26
CA SER A 126 23.41 0.78 -9.92
C SER A 126 24.07 1.83 -10.81
N LYS A 127 25.33 2.19 -10.53
CA LYS A 127 26.10 3.15 -11.31
C LYS A 127 26.37 2.71 -12.75
N SER A 128 26.29 1.41 -13.02
CA SER A 128 26.48 0.81 -14.34
C SER A 128 25.18 0.34 -14.99
N ILE A 129 24.03 0.56 -14.35
CA ILE A 129 22.74 0.14 -14.92
C ILE A 129 22.36 1.07 -16.07
N THR A 130 22.05 0.47 -17.22
CA THR A 130 21.56 1.16 -18.41
C THR A 130 20.20 0.65 -18.88
N ARG A 131 19.89 -0.62 -18.60
CA ARG A 131 18.68 -1.30 -19.04
C ARG A 131 17.53 -1.09 -18.07
N VAL A 132 16.30 -1.01 -18.59
CA VAL A 132 15.09 -0.81 -17.77
C VAL A 132 14.80 -2.04 -16.90
N GLU A 133 15.10 -3.24 -17.39
CA GLU A 133 14.88 -4.50 -16.67
C GLU A 133 15.79 -4.61 -15.44
N ASP A 134 17.03 -4.10 -15.58
CA ASP A 134 17.99 -4.03 -14.50
C ASP A 134 17.58 -2.95 -13.47
N TRP A 135 17.05 -1.81 -13.92
CA TRP A 135 16.45 -0.80 -13.04
C TRP A 135 15.23 -1.34 -12.30
N LEU A 136 14.36 -2.10 -12.98
CA LEU A 136 13.21 -2.75 -12.36
C LEU A 136 13.65 -3.64 -11.20
N LEU A 137 14.59 -4.56 -11.46
CA LEU A 137 15.11 -5.47 -10.44
C LEU A 137 15.79 -4.71 -9.29
N ALA A 138 16.52 -3.64 -9.60
CA ALA A 138 17.17 -2.82 -8.59
C ALA A 138 16.16 -2.10 -7.67
N VAL A 139 15.08 -1.55 -8.23
CA VAL A 139 14.00 -0.91 -7.45
C VAL A 139 13.24 -1.95 -6.62
N GLN A 140 12.89 -3.10 -7.21
CA GLN A 140 12.22 -4.20 -6.49
C GLN A 140 13.06 -4.68 -5.30
N ALA A 141 14.36 -4.89 -5.50
CA ALA A 141 15.27 -5.32 -4.43
C ALA A 141 15.40 -4.25 -3.34
N LEU A 142 15.54 -2.97 -3.73
CA LEU A 142 15.58 -1.86 -2.80
C LEU A 142 14.29 -1.78 -1.98
N LEU A 143 13.12 -1.87 -2.61
CA LEU A 143 11.82 -1.88 -1.93
C LEU A 143 11.73 -2.97 -0.87
N MET A 144 12.10 -4.20 -1.21
CA MET A 144 12.08 -5.33 -0.28
C MET A 144 13.00 -5.10 0.92
N TYR A 145 14.20 -4.54 0.69
CA TYR A 145 15.12 -4.17 1.76
C TYR A 145 14.57 -3.03 2.62
N GLN A 146 13.87 -2.06 2.03
CA GLN A 146 13.23 -0.99 2.80
C GLN A 146 12.06 -1.49 3.63
N ILE A 147 11.18 -2.33 3.08
CA ILE A 147 10.05 -2.92 3.80
C ILE A 147 10.53 -3.66 5.05
N ILE A 148 11.58 -4.49 4.91
CA ILE A 148 12.20 -5.21 6.04
C ILE A 148 12.71 -4.24 7.11
N ARG A 149 13.47 -3.22 6.72
CA ARG A 149 14.08 -2.27 7.67
C ARG A 149 13.06 -1.34 8.32
N ALA A 150 12.06 -0.89 7.58
CA ALA A 150 11.05 0.06 8.02
C ALA A 150 10.03 -0.58 8.97
N PHE A 151 9.55 -1.79 8.68
CA PHE A 151 8.44 -2.41 9.41
C PHE A 151 8.82 -3.54 10.37
N ASP A 152 10.10 -3.95 10.39
CA ASP A 152 10.60 -4.99 11.31
C ASP A 152 11.98 -4.68 11.91
N GLY A 153 12.58 -3.56 11.50
CA GLY A 153 13.86 -3.10 12.00
C GLY A 153 13.78 -2.49 13.40
N ASP A 154 14.92 -2.49 14.11
CA ASP A 154 15.10 -1.67 15.29
C ASP A 154 15.17 -0.17 14.93
N SER A 155 15.34 0.70 15.93
CA SER A 155 15.41 2.15 15.71
C SER A 155 16.55 2.55 14.75
N MET A 156 17.66 1.81 14.74
CA MET A 156 18.77 2.06 13.81
C MET A 156 18.41 1.66 12.38
N GLN A 157 17.77 0.50 12.20
CA GLN A 157 17.32 0.05 10.88
C GLN A 157 16.25 0.97 10.30
N ARG A 158 15.30 1.44 11.12
CA ARG A 158 14.32 2.44 10.70
C ARG A 158 14.98 3.75 10.29
N SER A 159 15.90 4.28 11.09
CA SER A 159 16.63 5.50 10.72
C SER A 159 17.44 5.33 9.42
N ASN A 160 18.05 4.17 9.20
CA ASN A 160 18.75 3.88 7.94
C ASN A 160 17.79 3.78 6.76
N ALA A 161 16.61 3.17 6.94
CA ALA A 161 15.58 3.12 5.90
C ALA A 161 15.12 4.53 5.52
N GLU A 162 14.95 5.39 6.53
CA GLU A 162 14.56 6.78 6.35
C GLU A 162 15.57 7.57 5.51
N GLN A 163 16.86 7.42 5.81
CA GLN A 163 17.93 8.07 5.05
C GLN A 163 17.98 7.62 3.58
N ASP A 164 17.55 6.40 3.32
CA ASP A 164 17.55 5.81 1.98
C ASP A 164 16.21 6.04 1.22
N PHE A 165 15.23 6.77 1.77
CA PHE A 165 13.99 7.08 1.02
C PHE A 165 14.23 7.96 -0.20
N GLY A 166 15.14 8.92 -0.11
CA GLY A 166 15.53 9.75 -1.26
C GLY A 166 16.13 8.90 -2.38
N LEU A 167 16.94 7.90 -2.04
CA LEU A 167 17.47 6.94 -3.01
C LEU A 167 16.35 6.13 -3.69
N LEU A 168 15.36 5.68 -2.91
CA LEU A 168 14.21 4.95 -3.47
C LEU A 168 13.40 5.82 -4.42
N GLU A 169 13.16 7.09 -4.07
CA GLU A 169 12.49 8.06 -4.93
C GLU A 169 13.26 8.30 -6.23
N ASP A 170 14.57 8.52 -6.15
CA ASP A 170 15.43 8.71 -7.31
C ASP A 170 15.36 7.50 -8.25
N TRP A 171 15.48 6.29 -7.72
CA TRP A 171 15.46 5.06 -8.54
C TRP A 171 14.07 4.80 -9.13
N THR A 172 13.01 5.11 -8.38
CA THR A 172 11.63 5.04 -8.88
C THR A 172 11.43 6.00 -10.06
N SER A 173 11.99 7.21 -9.97
CA SER A 173 11.93 8.20 -11.06
C SER A 173 12.72 7.76 -12.29
N HIS A 174 13.88 7.10 -12.13
CA HIS A 174 14.63 6.51 -13.24
C HIS A 174 13.85 5.39 -13.92
N LEU A 175 13.24 4.49 -13.12
CA LEU A 175 12.40 3.42 -13.63
C LEU A 175 11.18 3.96 -14.39
N GLN A 176 10.53 5.02 -13.88
CA GLN A 176 9.40 5.66 -14.55
C GLN A 176 9.78 6.27 -15.89
N LYS A 177 10.96 6.89 -16.01
CA LYS A 177 11.47 7.35 -17.31
C LYS A 177 11.69 6.18 -18.27
N GLY A 178 12.34 5.12 -17.80
CA GLY A 178 12.57 3.90 -18.57
C GLY A 178 11.29 3.18 -19.00
N TYR A 179 10.20 3.28 -18.23
CA TYR A 179 8.88 2.74 -18.61
C TYR A 179 8.36 3.36 -19.91
N PHE A 180 8.44 4.69 -20.04
CA PHE A 180 8.01 5.37 -21.26
C PHE A 180 8.86 4.98 -22.46
N ASP A 181 10.18 4.87 -22.28
CA ASP A 181 11.10 4.47 -23.35
C ASP A 181 10.88 3.01 -23.77
N ALA A 182 10.65 2.11 -22.80
CA ALA A 182 10.40 0.69 -23.03
C ALA A 182 9.08 0.44 -23.78
N GLY A 183 8.02 1.19 -23.44
CA GLY A 183 6.74 1.12 -24.15
C GLY A 183 6.85 1.50 -25.64
N LEU A 184 7.84 2.32 -26.00
CA LEU A 184 8.09 2.74 -27.39
C LEU A 184 8.98 1.76 -28.16
N SER A 185 9.80 0.95 -27.46
CA SER A 185 10.88 0.15 -28.06
C SER A 185 10.59 -1.36 -28.05
N ALA A 186 9.32 -1.76 -28.21
CA ALA A 186 8.82 -3.13 -28.17
C ALA A 186 9.78 -4.17 -28.78
N THR A 187 10.46 -4.93 -27.92
CA THR A 187 11.34 -6.06 -28.28
C THR A 187 10.96 -7.28 -27.45
N GLY A 188 11.10 -8.50 -28.00
CA GLY A 188 10.65 -9.74 -27.35
C GLY A 188 9.20 -10.12 -27.67
N THR A 189 8.68 -11.17 -27.02
CA THR A 189 7.30 -11.61 -27.23
C THR A 189 6.30 -10.64 -26.58
N LEU A 190 5.05 -10.60 -27.08
CA LEU A 190 3.99 -9.78 -26.48
C LEU A 190 3.82 -10.06 -24.98
N HIS A 191 3.93 -11.32 -24.59
CA HIS A 191 3.85 -11.74 -23.19
C HIS A 191 5.02 -11.20 -22.35
N GLN A 192 6.27 -11.30 -22.84
CA GLN A 192 7.44 -10.77 -22.14
C GLN A 192 7.37 -9.25 -21.97
N GLN A 193 6.91 -8.54 -23.01
CA GLN A 193 6.73 -7.09 -22.97
C GLN A 193 5.65 -6.70 -21.97
N TRP A 194 4.48 -7.36 -22.02
CA TRP A 194 3.41 -7.13 -21.07
C TRP A 194 3.88 -7.39 -19.64
N LEU A 195 4.58 -8.50 -19.40
CA LEU A 195 5.03 -8.88 -18.05
C LEU A 195 6.04 -7.87 -17.50
N LEU A 196 6.97 -7.39 -18.33
CA LEU A 196 7.91 -6.35 -17.96
C LEU A 196 7.18 -5.06 -17.62
N LEU A 197 6.29 -4.57 -18.50
CA LEU A 197 5.57 -3.32 -18.29
C LEU A 197 4.63 -3.39 -17.08
N GLU A 198 3.95 -4.52 -16.87
CA GLU A 198 3.12 -4.78 -15.69
C GLU A 198 3.94 -4.76 -14.40
N SER A 199 5.10 -5.44 -14.41
CA SER A 199 6.00 -5.45 -13.26
C SER A 199 6.53 -4.05 -12.95
N ILE A 200 6.82 -3.23 -13.96
CA ILE A 200 7.21 -1.84 -13.78
C ILE A 200 6.07 -1.04 -13.13
N ARG A 201 4.84 -1.11 -13.68
CA ARG A 201 3.68 -0.37 -13.15
C ARG A 201 3.39 -0.73 -11.70
N ARG A 202 3.34 -2.02 -11.36
CA ARG A 202 3.16 -2.52 -9.99
C ARG A 202 4.30 -2.06 -9.07
N THR A 203 5.55 -2.08 -9.54
CA THR A 203 6.71 -1.63 -8.76
C THR A 203 6.68 -0.12 -8.48
N LEU A 204 6.31 0.70 -9.47
CA LEU A 204 6.15 2.15 -9.30
C LEU A 204 5.05 2.47 -8.29
N MET A 205 3.89 1.82 -8.42
CA MET A 205 2.78 1.97 -7.50
C MET A 205 3.16 1.59 -6.07
N ILE A 206 3.76 0.41 -5.87
CA ILE A 206 4.18 -0.05 -4.53
C ILE A 206 5.25 0.85 -3.94
N SER A 207 6.16 1.41 -4.74
CA SER A 207 7.16 2.37 -4.24
C SER A 207 6.53 3.65 -3.70
N VAL A 208 5.54 4.19 -4.41
CA VAL A 208 4.83 5.40 -3.99
C VAL A 208 3.93 5.10 -2.79
N LEU A 209 3.22 3.98 -2.81
CA LEU A 209 2.37 3.52 -1.70
C LEU A 209 3.18 3.28 -0.42
N PHE A 210 4.32 2.59 -0.51
CA PHE A 210 5.19 2.33 0.64
C PHE A 210 5.69 3.62 1.29
N ARG A 211 6.16 4.58 0.47
CA ARG A 211 6.58 5.91 0.95
C ARG A 211 5.41 6.70 1.56
N SER A 212 4.23 6.62 0.93
CA SER A 212 2.99 7.25 1.40
C SER A 212 2.57 6.73 2.78
N LEU A 213 2.53 5.41 2.94
CA LEU A 213 2.16 4.76 4.20
C LEU A 213 3.17 5.07 5.30
N TYR A 214 4.46 5.01 4.98
CA TYR A 214 5.50 5.32 5.95
C TYR A 214 5.43 6.78 6.41
N GLY A 215 5.27 7.72 5.47
CA GLY A 215 5.06 9.15 5.78
C GLY A 215 3.82 9.38 6.65
N ALA A 216 2.69 8.77 6.28
CA ALA A 216 1.45 8.87 7.05
C ALA A 216 1.59 8.34 8.50
N MET A 217 2.30 7.23 8.69
CA MET A 217 2.55 6.67 10.03
C MET A 217 3.51 7.52 10.86
N LYS A 218 4.52 8.13 10.23
CA LYS A 218 5.58 8.87 10.93
C LYS A 218 5.19 10.32 11.22
N GLU A 219 4.74 11.04 10.19
CA GLU A 219 4.48 12.49 10.24
C GLU A 219 2.99 12.80 10.39
N GLY A 220 2.10 11.80 10.24
CA GLY A 220 0.65 11.98 10.27
C GLY A 220 0.06 12.52 8.97
N THR A 221 0.88 12.75 7.93
CA THR A 221 0.47 13.28 6.63
C THR A 221 1.11 12.52 5.48
N CYS A 222 0.50 12.60 4.29
CA CYS A 222 1.03 12.03 3.05
C CYS A 222 0.80 13.01 1.89
N ASP A 223 1.89 13.47 1.29
CA ASP A 223 1.85 14.42 0.16
C ASP A 223 1.94 13.71 -1.21
N LEU A 224 2.06 12.39 -1.20
CA LEU A 224 2.24 11.57 -2.42
C LEU A 224 0.92 11.07 -3.02
N VAL A 225 -0.23 11.37 -2.40
CA VAL A 225 -1.56 10.95 -2.91
C VAL A 225 -1.83 11.45 -4.34
N PRO A 226 -1.54 12.71 -4.71
CA PRO A 226 -1.73 13.16 -6.10
C PRO A 226 -0.89 12.37 -7.09
N LEU A 227 0.40 12.16 -6.79
CA LEU A 227 1.28 11.35 -7.62
C LEU A 227 0.77 9.91 -7.75
N MET A 228 0.34 9.31 -6.64
CA MET A 228 -0.19 7.94 -6.62
C MET A 228 -1.48 7.81 -7.46
N SER A 229 -2.34 8.83 -7.43
CA SER A 229 -3.64 8.85 -8.12
C SER A 229 -3.51 8.79 -9.64
N ASP A 230 -2.44 9.37 -10.19
CA ASP A 230 -2.17 9.42 -11.63
C ASP A 230 -1.43 8.17 -12.15
N LEU A 231 -0.97 7.29 -11.27
CA LEU A 231 -0.23 6.10 -11.69
C LEU A 231 -1.15 5.09 -12.38
N PRO A 232 -0.66 4.42 -13.44
CA PRO A 232 -1.46 3.48 -14.21
C PRO A 232 -1.68 2.15 -13.47
N VAL A 233 -2.91 1.67 -13.49
CA VAL A 233 -3.36 0.38 -12.95
C VAL A 233 -4.02 -0.41 -14.09
N SER A 234 -3.69 -1.68 -14.19
CA SER A 234 -4.30 -2.59 -15.16
C SER A 234 -5.54 -3.23 -14.52
N GLU A 235 -6.69 -3.12 -15.17
CA GLU A 235 -7.95 -3.63 -14.63
C GLU A 235 -8.29 -5.06 -15.08
N ASN A 236 -8.98 -5.80 -14.21
CA ASN A 236 -9.51 -7.14 -14.48
C ASN A 236 -8.42 -8.07 -15.01
N LEU A 237 -7.23 -7.99 -14.40
CA LEU A 237 -6.05 -8.60 -14.95
C LEU A 237 -6.09 -10.13 -14.79
N VAL A 238 -6.42 -10.81 -15.88
CA VAL A 238 -6.34 -12.27 -15.93
C VAL A 238 -4.92 -12.67 -16.30
N GLY A 239 -4.13 -13.15 -15.33
CA GLY A 239 -2.87 -13.84 -15.65
C GLY A 239 -1.69 -13.61 -14.72
N TRP A 240 -1.65 -12.53 -13.93
CA TRP A 240 -0.49 -12.27 -13.04
C TRP A 240 -0.21 -13.42 -12.06
N ASP A 241 -1.26 -14.04 -11.54
CA ASP A 241 -1.14 -15.17 -10.62
C ASP A 241 -1.19 -16.55 -11.30
N ARG A 242 -1.30 -16.62 -12.63
CA ARG A 242 -1.45 -17.91 -13.34
C ARG A 242 -0.10 -18.51 -13.67
N VAL A 243 0.03 -19.81 -13.40
CA VAL A 243 1.21 -20.64 -13.77
C VAL A 243 1.21 -20.98 -15.26
N GLU A 244 0.06 -20.92 -15.93
CA GLU A 244 -0.09 -21.25 -17.35
C GLU A 244 -0.03 -20.01 -18.23
N MET A 245 0.89 -20.04 -19.21
CA MET A 245 1.07 -18.97 -20.20
C MET A 245 -0.11 -18.89 -21.16
N LEU A 246 -1.10 -18.06 -20.84
CA LEU A 246 -2.07 -17.60 -21.82
C LEU A 246 -1.52 -16.32 -22.45
N GLU A 247 -1.48 -16.28 -23.78
CA GLU A 247 -1.18 -15.03 -24.46
C GLU A 247 -2.22 -13.97 -24.07
N PRO A 248 -1.79 -12.76 -23.69
CA PRO A 248 -2.73 -11.70 -23.32
C PRO A 248 -3.68 -11.46 -24.50
N THR A 249 -4.97 -11.64 -24.25
CA THR A 249 -6.02 -11.48 -25.26
C THR A 249 -6.38 -9.99 -25.35
N GLY A 250 -5.65 -9.26 -26.20
CA GLY A 250 -5.93 -7.84 -26.52
C GLY A 250 -5.25 -6.81 -25.62
N GLU A 251 -5.43 -5.53 -25.96
CA GLU A 251 -5.02 -4.40 -25.13
C GLU A 251 -5.78 -4.46 -23.81
N GLN A 252 -5.06 -4.61 -22.70
CA GLN A 252 -5.69 -4.56 -21.38
C GLN A 252 -6.02 -3.10 -21.02
N PRO A 253 -7.22 -2.84 -20.47
CA PRO A 253 -7.62 -1.50 -20.10
C PRO A 253 -6.67 -0.98 -19.02
N LEU A 254 -5.97 0.09 -19.37
CA LEU A 254 -5.10 0.82 -18.46
C LEU A 254 -5.84 2.08 -18.00
N VAL A 255 -6.03 2.20 -16.70
CA VAL A 255 -6.73 3.33 -16.07
C VAL A 255 -5.81 3.99 -15.06
N THR A 256 -6.12 5.22 -14.63
CA THR A 256 -5.43 5.80 -13.48
C THR A 256 -5.85 5.09 -12.19
N TYR A 257 -5.06 5.17 -11.12
CA TYR A 257 -5.46 4.62 -9.84
C TYR A 257 -6.76 5.25 -9.32
N SER A 258 -6.97 6.55 -9.57
CA SER A 258 -8.23 7.21 -9.21
C SER A 258 -9.43 6.64 -9.98
N ASP A 259 -9.27 6.38 -11.28
CA ASP A 259 -10.30 5.76 -12.12
C ASP A 259 -10.56 4.31 -11.71
N PHE A 260 -9.52 3.54 -11.38
CA PHE A 260 -9.66 2.17 -10.87
C PHE A 260 -10.54 2.10 -9.61
N VAL A 261 -10.34 3.02 -8.65
CA VAL A 261 -11.18 3.08 -7.45
C VAL A 261 -12.63 3.46 -7.80
N ASN A 262 -12.82 4.38 -8.74
CA ASN A 262 -14.16 4.76 -9.21
C ASN A 262 -14.86 3.57 -9.88
N ASP A 263 -14.15 2.83 -10.72
CA ASP A 263 -14.68 1.68 -11.46
C ASP A 263 -14.98 0.49 -10.54
N TRP A 264 -14.20 0.30 -9.47
CA TRP A 264 -14.54 -0.60 -8.36
C TRP A 264 -15.85 -0.19 -7.68
N ASN A 265 -15.99 1.08 -7.31
CA ASN A 265 -17.20 1.59 -6.64
C ASN A 265 -18.45 1.51 -7.53
N MET A 266 -18.28 1.56 -8.85
CA MET A 266 -19.35 1.38 -9.84
C MET A 266 -19.65 -0.10 -10.15
N GLY A 267 -18.90 -1.05 -9.59
CA GLY A 267 -19.05 -2.48 -9.84
C GLY A 267 -18.59 -2.92 -11.24
N LYS A 268 -17.72 -2.15 -11.89
CA LYS A 268 -17.12 -2.51 -13.19
C LYS A 268 -15.92 -3.44 -13.04
N VAL A 269 -15.19 -3.32 -11.92
CA VAL A 269 -14.10 -4.25 -11.58
C VAL A 269 -14.71 -5.52 -11.01
N THR A 270 -14.49 -6.65 -11.68
CA THR A 270 -15.14 -7.94 -11.37
C THR A 270 -14.23 -8.92 -10.65
N THR A 271 -12.92 -8.75 -10.80
CA THR A 271 -11.89 -9.60 -10.19
C THR A 271 -10.81 -8.72 -9.61
N VAL A 272 -10.33 -9.08 -8.42
CA VAL A 272 -9.30 -8.34 -7.70
C VAL A 272 -8.26 -9.33 -7.16
N ASP A 273 -7.00 -9.12 -7.51
CA ASP A 273 -5.85 -9.86 -6.97
C ASP A 273 -5.33 -9.23 -5.65
N ALA A 274 -4.26 -9.80 -5.08
CA ALA A 274 -3.69 -9.29 -3.82
C ALA A 274 -3.11 -7.87 -3.95
N TYR A 275 -2.58 -7.51 -5.13
CA TYR A 275 -2.06 -6.17 -5.41
C TYR A 275 -3.21 -5.15 -5.51
N GLU A 276 -4.24 -5.46 -6.30
CA GLU A 276 -5.41 -4.60 -6.49
C GLU A 276 -6.17 -4.41 -5.17
N MET A 277 -6.29 -5.46 -4.34
CA MET A 277 -6.91 -5.36 -3.01
C MET A 277 -6.10 -4.47 -2.07
N LEU A 278 -4.75 -4.56 -2.12
CA LEU A 278 -3.88 -3.65 -1.37
C LEU A 278 -4.13 -2.19 -1.77
N LEU A 279 -4.29 -1.89 -3.06
CA LEU A 279 -4.61 -0.55 -3.53
C LEU A 279 -5.99 -0.09 -3.01
N LEU A 280 -7.03 -0.91 -3.18
CA LEU A 280 -8.37 -0.58 -2.70
C LEU A 280 -8.37 -0.30 -1.19
N LYS A 281 -7.68 -1.12 -0.39
CA LYS A 281 -7.60 -0.92 1.06
C LYS A 281 -6.77 0.30 1.46
N ALA A 282 -5.80 0.71 0.65
CA ALA A 282 -5.05 1.94 0.85
C ALA A 282 -5.86 3.21 0.52
N CYS A 283 -6.91 3.11 -0.29
CA CYS A 283 -7.79 4.23 -0.62
C CYS A 283 -8.95 4.35 0.37
N ARG A 284 -9.14 5.55 0.95
CA ARG A 284 -10.32 5.81 1.80
C ARG A 284 -11.65 5.83 1.01
N HIS A 285 -11.60 6.17 -0.27
CA HIS A 285 -12.79 6.32 -1.10
C HIS A 285 -13.26 4.99 -1.68
N ALA A 286 -12.47 3.92 -1.57
CA ALA A 286 -12.85 2.59 -2.02
C ALA A 286 -13.82 1.93 -1.03
N ILE A 287 -14.97 1.47 -1.54
CA ILE A 287 -15.97 0.75 -0.74
C ILE A 287 -15.48 -0.69 -0.57
N THR A 288 -14.81 -0.97 0.57
CA THR A 288 -14.22 -2.30 0.84
C THR A 288 -14.82 -3.00 2.06
N THR A 289 -15.86 -2.42 2.66
CA THR A 289 -16.68 -3.01 3.71
C THR A 289 -17.85 -3.73 3.05
N VAL A 290 -17.87 -5.06 3.16
CA VAL A 290 -19.01 -5.92 2.80
C VAL A 290 -19.59 -6.49 4.08
#